data_AF-A0A6P6SSU5-F1
#
_entry.id   AF-A0A6P6SSU5-F1
#
_cell.length_a   1.000
_cell.length_b   1.000
_cell.length_c   1.000
_cell.angle_alpha   90.00
_cell.angle_beta   90.00
_cell.angle_gamma   90.00
#
_symmetry.space_group_name_H-M   'P 1'
#
loop_
_entity.id
_entity.type
_entity.pdbx_description
1 polymer ?
#
loop_
_entity_poly.entity_id
_entity_poly.type
_entity_poly.pdbx_seq_one_letter_code
_entity_poly.pdbx_strand_id
1 'polypeptide(L)'
;MESPRRVQQMLVVPPEVQRWPTLLSPNEVNQIADRLGHIGDFKNIKSDGYLVEALVHLWDPTCSAFRFGKREMTITIEEVAGFLNLPIQGTAVVLPLASNKVEFCRFTGLKESVLQGADQNIEAKFLFDRFALRDGFERHRGDFSFTSKETWNRKRVWVYGLVMTGTFFFPRKDKKIAFKLTRILYDLFLGINDRPCSIIPTILADIFIACTTCQKGKKFFCGSNLILHIWGMEHFMRRPAISSSLPMFAYNWIITHHKRINRDSLPCNASEFVDFLKNVTDQNIRWVLDWTDCTKPVLRTQASEFILLLGTQGITAYAPKRFLRQLGRTQEIPPVLDMSEVTIIFNWGMCPNQIPMKDRIIDAWVTLSNDVSFRYIPELKQKGLTTSQYEDWVGGSAAQEIQDEPSEEVKMLKAIIEAKDKEILQLSKSAEAYKGMAEQSKQLYENERGRRQELKRKCAELYDQTECVRISYARETKDSVLDRFRSFGNLVRNRLRDMM
;
A
#
# COMPACT_ATOMS: atom_id res chain seq x y z
N MET A 1 4.76 29.10 10.91
CA MET A 1 4.35 27.69 11.05
C MET A 1 4.92 26.92 9.87
N GLU A 2 5.57 25.78 10.11
CA GLU A 2 6.02 24.91 9.02
C GLU A 2 4.81 24.36 8.26
N SER A 3 4.81 24.45 6.94
CA SER A 3 3.76 23.85 6.12
C SER A 3 3.83 22.32 6.21
N PRO A 4 2.70 21.61 6.35
CA PRO A 4 2.69 20.15 6.37
C PRO A 4 3.40 19.57 5.16
N ARG A 5 4.21 18.54 5.40
CA ARG A 5 4.94 17.86 4.32
C ARG A 5 3.93 17.17 3.40
N ARG A 6 4.16 17.29 2.09
CA ARG A 6 3.35 16.62 1.08
C ARG A 6 3.57 15.10 1.14
N VAL A 7 2.49 14.33 1.21
CA VAL A 7 2.51 12.86 1.27
C VAL A 7 1.71 12.31 0.08
N GLN A 8 2.41 11.60 -0.81
CA GLN A 8 1.80 10.88 -1.92
C GLN A 8 0.94 9.72 -1.40
N GLN A 9 -0.22 9.52 -2.01
CA GLN A 9 -1.23 8.57 -1.57
C GLN A 9 -1.91 7.90 -2.77
N MET A 10 -2.65 6.83 -2.53
CA MET A 10 -3.57 6.26 -3.51
C MET A 10 -4.85 7.12 -3.57
N LEU A 11 -4.81 8.22 -4.33
CA LEU A 11 -5.97 9.10 -4.54
C LEU A 11 -6.74 8.72 -5.81
N VAL A 12 -6.02 8.34 -6.87
CA VAL A 12 -6.60 7.93 -8.15
C VAL A 12 -6.49 6.43 -8.28
N VAL A 13 -7.61 5.77 -7.99
CA VAL A 13 -7.79 4.32 -8.14
C VAL A 13 -7.82 3.98 -9.64
N PRO A 14 -7.10 2.93 -10.10
CA PRO A 14 -7.15 2.53 -11.50
C PRO A 14 -8.59 2.24 -11.97
N PRO A 15 -8.99 2.65 -13.19
CA PRO A 15 -10.35 2.43 -13.70
C PRO A 15 -10.78 0.96 -13.66
N GLU A 16 -9.84 0.05 -13.92
CA GLU A 16 -10.06 -1.39 -13.82
C GLU A 16 -10.49 -1.82 -12.42
N VAL A 17 -9.83 -1.30 -11.38
CA VAL A 17 -10.17 -1.59 -9.98
C VAL A 17 -11.52 -0.97 -9.62
N GLN A 18 -11.84 0.23 -10.09
CA GLN A 18 -13.15 0.85 -9.85
C GLN A 18 -14.30 0.06 -10.50
N ARG A 19 -14.07 -0.47 -11.71
CA ARG A 19 -15.08 -1.20 -12.48
C ARG A 19 -15.27 -2.63 -11.99
N TRP A 20 -14.23 -3.30 -11.49
CA TRP A 20 -14.28 -4.74 -11.18
C TRP A 20 -15.45 -5.15 -10.26
N PRO A 21 -15.76 -4.44 -9.14
CA PRO A 21 -16.87 -4.84 -8.27
C PRO A 21 -18.23 -4.89 -8.98
N THR A 22 -18.42 -4.09 -10.05
CA THR A 22 -19.69 -4.10 -10.81
C THR A 22 -19.81 -5.27 -11.78
N LEU A 23 -18.75 -6.08 -11.94
CA LEU A 23 -18.68 -7.22 -12.85
C LEU A 23 -18.82 -8.58 -12.13
N LEU A 24 -18.98 -8.54 -10.81
CA LEU A 24 -19.18 -9.71 -9.96
C LEU A 24 -20.66 -9.83 -9.59
N SER A 25 -21.10 -11.07 -9.43
CA SER A 25 -22.41 -11.35 -8.83
C SER A 25 -22.38 -11.04 -7.33
N PRO A 26 -23.55 -10.79 -6.70
CA PRO A 26 -23.62 -10.60 -5.25
C PRO A 26 -22.99 -11.74 -4.45
N ASN A 27 -23.15 -12.99 -4.91
CA ASN A 27 -22.54 -14.15 -4.26
C ASN A 27 -20.99 -14.14 -4.32
N GLU A 28 -20.41 -13.73 -5.46
CA GLU A 28 -18.96 -13.57 -5.58
C GLU A 28 -18.44 -12.45 -4.67
N VAL A 29 -19.19 -11.36 -4.52
CA VAL A 29 -18.84 -10.24 -3.62
C VAL A 29 -18.92 -10.67 -2.15
N ASN A 30 -19.98 -11.38 -1.75
CA ASN A 30 -20.20 -11.82 -0.38
C ASN A 30 -19.11 -12.79 0.12
N GLN A 31 -18.64 -13.70 -0.74
CA GLN A 31 -17.50 -14.59 -0.42
C GLN A 31 -16.24 -13.84 0.02
N ILE A 32 -16.06 -12.61 -0.47
CA ILE A 32 -14.93 -11.75 -0.13
C ILE A 32 -15.24 -10.86 1.06
N ALA A 33 -16.48 -10.40 1.17
CA ALA A 33 -16.93 -9.54 2.26
C ALA A 33 -16.73 -10.17 3.64
N ASP A 34 -16.92 -11.50 3.75
CA ASP A 34 -16.73 -12.24 5.01
C ASP A 34 -15.28 -12.25 5.53
N ARG A 35 -14.31 -11.79 4.74
CA ARG A 35 -12.87 -11.79 5.08
C ARG A 35 -12.19 -10.44 4.94
N LEU A 36 -12.68 -9.59 4.04
CA LEU A 36 -12.11 -8.29 3.72
C LEU A 36 -13.09 -7.12 3.97
N GLY A 37 -14.30 -7.42 4.46
CA GLY A 37 -15.37 -6.44 4.56
C GLY A 37 -15.87 -5.97 3.20
N HIS A 38 -16.64 -4.89 3.17
CA HIS A 38 -17.17 -4.30 1.94
C HIS A 38 -16.10 -3.53 1.11
N ILE A 39 -14.92 -4.14 0.92
CA ILE A 39 -13.74 -3.54 0.30
C ILE A 39 -13.99 -3.01 -1.13
N GLY A 40 -14.94 -3.61 -1.86
CA GLY A 40 -15.32 -3.15 -3.21
C GLY A 40 -15.95 -1.77 -3.25
N ASP A 41 -16.47 -1.27 -2.13
CA ASP A 41 -17.20 0.00 -2.07
C ASP A 41 -16.29 1.21 -1.86
N PHE A 42 -15.01 0.99 -1.55
CA PHE A 42 -13.99 2.04 -1.49
C PHE A 42 -13.82 2.77 -2.83
N LYS A 43 -14.23 2.16 -3.95
CA LYS A 43 -14.20 2.78 -5.29
C LYS A 43 -14.91 4.13 -5.37
N ASN A 44 -15.88 4.38 -4.48
CA ASN A 44 -16.70 5.59 -4.47
C ASN A 44 -16.18 6.67 -3.50
N ILE A 45 -15.14 6.37 -2.73
CA ILE A 45 -14.59 7.30 -1.74
C ILE A 45 -13.76 8.36 -2.46
N LYS A 46 -14.11 9.62 -2.24
CA LYS A 46 -13.40 10.78 -2.79
C LYS A 46 -12.54 11.38 -1.69
N SER A 47 -11.22 11.41 -1.92
CA SER A 47 -10.24 12.05 -1.06
C SER A 47 -9.32 12.93 -1.90
N ASP A 48 -9.03 14.14 -1.41
CA ASP A 48 -8.03 15.05 -1.98
C ASP A 48 -6.63 14.83 -1.38
N GLY A 49 -6.53 14.00 -0.33
CA GLY A 49 -5.30 13.66 0.37
C GLY A 49 -4.90 14.63 1.49
N TYR A 50 -5.48 15.82 1.58
CA TYR A 50 -5.02 16.86 2.49
C TYR A 50 -5.21 16.53 3.97
N LEU A 51 -6.33 15.89 4.31
CA LEU A 51 -6.57 15.43 5.68
C LEU A 51 -5.52 14.41 6.13
N VAL A 52 -5.14 13.47 5.27
CA VAL A 52 -4.13 12.45 5.62
C VAL A 52 -2.75 13.10 5.75
N GLU A 53 -2.41 14.08 4.92
CA GLU A 53 -1.17 14.86 5.06
C GLU A 53 -1.13 15.60 6.42
N ALA A 54 -2.24 16.24 6.80
CA ALA A 54 -2.36 16.91 8.09
C ALA A 54 -2.25 15.93 9.27
N LEU A 55 -2.91 14.77 9.19
CA LEU A 55 -2.81 13.72 10.21
C LEU A 55 -1.38 13.19 10.36
N VAL A 56 -0.66 12.96 9.25
CA VAL A 56 0.76 12.56 9.30
C VAL A 56 1.62 13.64 9.94
N HIS A 57 1.36 14.92 9.68
CA HIS A 57 2.08 16.02 10.32
C HIS A 57 1.83 16.07 11.84
N LEU A 58 0.64 15.66 12.28
CA LEU A 58 0.23 15.64 13.69
C LEU A 58 0.52 14.30 14.39
N TRP A 59 1.19 13.36 13.72
CA TRP A 59 1.50 12.05 14.25
C TRP A 59 2.71 12.09 15.20
N ASP A 60 2.52 11.61 16.43
CA ASP A 60 3.58 11.26 17.34
C ASP A 60 3.90 9.74 17.25
N PRO A 61 5.08 9.39 16.70
CA PRO A 61 5.49 8.00 16.58
C PRO A 61 5.85 7.33 17.91
N THR A 62 6.11 8.08 18.98
CA THR A 62 6.46 7.53 20.30
C THR A 62 5.26 6.84 20.95
N CYS A 63 4.09 7.44 20.74
CA CYS A 63 2.86 7.06 21.42
C CYS A 63 1.83 6.41 20.49
N SER A 64 2.15 6.29 19.19
CA SER A 64 1.22 5.89 18.13
C SER A 64 -0.07 6.71 18.15
N ALA A 65 0.06 8.05 18.28
CA ALA A 65 -1.04 8.97 18.52
C ALA A 65 -1.02 10.17 17.56
N PHE A 66 -2.20 10.64 17.15
CA PHE A 66 -2.35 11.96 16.54
C PHE A 66 -2.59 13.01 17.62
N ARG A 67 -1.85 14.12 17.59
CA ARG A 67 -1.94 15.21 18.57
C ARG A 67 -2.64 16.44 18.00
N PHE A 68 -3.70 16.87 18.67
CA PHE A 68 -4.58 17.96 18.27
C PHE A 68 -4.67 19.00 19.39
N GLY A 69 -3.61 19.78 19.58
CA GLY A 69 -3.50 20.65 20.76
C GLY A 69 -3.39 19.82 22.04
N LYS A 70 -4.32 19.98 22.98
CA LYS A 70 -4.38 19.24 24.27
C LYS A 70 -5.14 17.90 24.18
N ARG A 71 -5.29 17.36 22.97
CA ARG A 71 -6.09 16.15 22.71
C ARG A 71 -5.25 15.16 21.93
N GLU A 72 -5.46 13.88 22.20
CA GLU A 72 -4.86 12.80 21.45
C GLU A 72 -5.93 11.79 21.02
N MET A 73 -5.77 11.26 19.81
CA MET A 73 -6.60 10.17 19.29
C MET A 73 -5.74 9.26 18.42
N THR A 74 -6.21 8.05 18.16
CA THR A 74 -5.63 7.18 17.15
C THR A 74 -6.72 6.40 16.44
N ILE A 75 -6.43 5.78 15.31
CA ILE A 75 -7.37 4.82 14.73
C ILE A 75 -7.29 3.51 15.51
N THR A 76 -8.41 3.01 16.03
CA THR A 76 -8.43 1.84 16.93
C THR A 76 -8.71 0.52 16.20
N ILE A 77 -8.37 -0.62 16.82
CA ILE A 77 -8.71 -1.95 16.28
C ILE A 77 -10.23 -2.08 16.11
N GLU A 78 -10.98 -1.59 17.09
CA GLU A 78 -12.45 -1.61 17.14
C GLU A 78 -13.07 -0.77 16.02
N GLU A 79 -12.50 0.40 15.74
CA GLU A 79 -12.95 1.26 14.65
C GLU A 79 -12.73 0.61 13.29
N VAL A 80 -11.55 0.00 13.04
CA VAL A 80 -11.28 -0.69 11.76
C VAL A 80 -12.14 -1.95 11.64
N ALA A 81 -12.28 -2.73 12.72
CA ALA A 81 -13.08 -3.95 12.75
C ALA A 81 -14.57 -3.66 12.51
N GLY A 82 -15.14 -2.68 13.22
CA GLY A 82 -16.52 -2.27 13.04
C GLY A 82 -16.78 -1.64 11.67
N PHE A 83 -15.80 -0.88 11.14
CA PHE A 83 -15.91 -0.26 9.82
C PHE A 83 -15.98 -1.30 8.70
N LEU A 84 -15.15 -2.36 8.80
CA LEU A 84 -15.12 -3.46 7.84
C LEU A 84 -16.11 -4.58 8.17
N ASN A 85 -16.81 -4.51 9.30
CA ASN A 85 -17.68 -5.57 9.83
C ASN A 85 -16.95 -6.93 9.96
N LEU A 86 -15.73 -6.91 10.49
CA LEU A 86 -14.89 -8.09 10.67
C LEU A 86 -14.68 -8.42 12.16
N PRO A 87 -14.61 -9.71 12.54
CA PRO A 87 -14.40 -10.09 13.92
C PRO A 87 -12.96 -9.82 14.38
N ILE A 88 -12.83 -9.47 15.66
CA ILE A 88 -11.54 -9.43 16.38
C ILE A 88 -11.35 -10.75 17.12
N GLN A 89 -12.29 -11.09 18.00
CA GLN A 89 -12.23 -12.27 18.86
C GLN A 89 -12.39 -13.57 18.08
N GLY A 90 -11.72 -14.63 18.54
CA GLY A 90 -11.78 -15.96 17.91
C GLY A 90 -11.03 -16.07 16.58
N THR A 91 -10.24 -15.06 16.21
CA THR A 91 -9.45 -15.05 14.97
C THR A 91 -7.97 -15.31 15.22
N ALA A 92 -7.27 -15.83 14.21
CA ALA A 92 -5.81 -15.88 14.18
C ALA A 92 -5.22 -14.63 13.49
N VAL A 93 -3.97 -14.28 13.82
CA VAL A 93 -3.23 -13.22 13.13
C VAL A 93 -2.72 -13.74 11.80
N VAL A 94 -2.91 -12.96 10.73
CA VAL A 94 -2.30 -13.25 9.43
C VAL A 94 -0.79 -13.06 9.48
N LEU A 95 -0.03 -13.93 8.84
CA LEU A 95 1.43 -13.87 8.83
C LEU A 95 1.94 -13.38 7.47
N PRO A 96 2.21 -12.07 7.30
CA PRO A 96 2.76 -11.51 6.07
C PRO A 96 4.22 -11.94 5.91
N LEU A 97 4.43 -13.13 5.34
CA LEU A 97 5.75 -13.67 4.98
C LEU A 97 6.14 -13.28 3.55
N ALA A 98 7.44 -13.36 3.25
CA ALA A 98 7.92 -13.25 1.89
C ALA A 98 7.15 -14.22 0.97
N SER A 99 6.64 -13.71 -0.14
CA SER A 99 6.00 -14.51 -1.18
C SER A 99 6.67 -14.22 -2.51
N ASN A 100 6.80 -15.26 -3.33
CA ASN A 100 7.49 -15.18 -4.61
C ASN A 100 6.51 -15.36 -5.79
N LYS A 101 7.06 -15.23 -6.99
CA LYS A 101 6.33 -15.41 -8.25
C LYS A 101 5.62 -16.78 -8.35
N VAL A 102 6.24 -17.84 -7.83
CA VAL A 102 5.67 -19.21 -7.87
C VAL A 102 4.41 -19.30 -7.01
N GLU A 103 4.45 -18.74 -5.81
CA GLU A 103 3.29 -18.69 -4.91
C GLU A 103 2.17 -17.83 -5.49
N PHE A 104 2.51 -16.71 -6.13
CA PHE A 104 1.54 -15.90 -6.85
C PHE A 104 0.88 -16.66 -8.01
N CYS A 105 1.67 -17.38 -8.81
CA CYS A 105 1.15 -18.25 -9.87
C CYS A 105 0.26 -19.37 -9.31
N ARG A 106 0.60 -19.97 -8.17
CA ARG A 106 -0.25 -20.98 -7.50
C ARG A 106 -1.55 -20.37 -6.97
N PHE A 107 -1.49 -19.16 -6.42
CA PHE A 107 -2.65 -18.42 -5.91
C PHE A 107 -3.63 -18.08 -7.03
N THR A 108 -3.12 -17.51 -8.12
CA THR A 108 -3.93 -17.06 -9.27
C THR A 108 -4.29 -18.20 -10.24
N GLY A 109 -3.43 -19.21 -10.34
CA GLY A 109 -3.44 -20.25 -11.37
C GLY A 109 -2.92 -19.80 -12.74
N LEU A 110 -2.16 -18.70 -12.79
CA LEU A 110 -1.43 -18.28 -14.00
C LEU A 110 -0.16 -19.11 -14.19
N LYS A 111 0.24 -19.33 -15.45
CA LYS A 111 1.54 -19.93 -15.77
C LYS A 111 2.65 -18.90 -15.55
N GLU A 112 3.80 -19.36 -15.04
CA GLU A 112 4.97 -18.50 -14.82
C GLU A 112 5.51 -17.85 -16.10
N SER A 113 5.33 -18.50 -17.25
CA SER A 113 5.71 -17.99 -18.57
C SER A 113 4.99 -16.70 -18.94
N VAL A 114 3.74 -16.52 -18.50
CA VAL A 114 2.93 -15.32 -18.79
C VAL A 114 3.41 -14.12 -17.96
N LEU A 115 4.11 -14.40 -16.86
CA LEU A 115 4.64 -13.41 -15.94
C LEU A 115 6.14 -13.14 -16.18
N GLN A 116 6.68 -13.48 -17.36
CA GLN A 116 8.06 -13.15 -17.72
C GLN A 116 8.26 -11.62 -17.69
N GLY A 117 9.30 -11.16 -17.00
CA GLY A 117 9.60 -9.73 -16.82
C GLY A 117 8.84 -9.01 -15.69
N ALA A 118 8.03 -9.72 -14.90
CA ALA A 118 7.36 -9.13 -13.73
C ALA A 118 8.27 -9.15 -12.47
N ASP A 119 8.51 -7.97 -11.88
CA ASP A 119 9.40 -7.78 -10.72
C ASP A 119 8.65 -7.82 -9.37
N GLN A 120 8.28 -9.01 -8.89
CA GLN A 120 7.56 -9.23 -7.61
C GLN A 120 6.21 -8.48 -7.47
N ASN A 121 5.70 -7.90 -8.56
CA ASN A 121 4.46 -7.16 -8.62
C ASN A 121 3.87 -7.19 -10.03
N ILE A 122 2.59 -6.83 -10.17
CA ILE A 122 1.88 -6.87 -11.44
C ILE A 122 0.83 -5.77 -11.55
N GLU A 123 0.55 -5.32 -12.77
CA GLU A 123 -0.49 -4.32 -13.01
C GLU A 123 -1.89 -4.90 -12.77
N ALA A 124 -2.75 -4.11 -12.12
CA ALA A 124 -4.14 -4.51 -11.89
C ALA A 124 -4.89 -4.79 -13.20
N LYS A 125 -4.57 -4.03 -14.28
CA LYS A 125 -5.13 -4.22 -15.63
C LYS A 125 -4.89 -5.64 -16.17
N PHE A 126 -3.67 -6.14 -16.02
CA PHE A 126 -3.31 -7.48 -16.48
C PHE A 126 -4.19 -8.56 -15.83
N LEU A 127 -4.48 -8.40 -14.53
CA LEU A 127 -5.37 -9.31 -13.79
C LEU A 127 -6.84 -9.07 -14.16
N PHE A 128 -7.23 -7.82 -14.37
CA PHE A 128 -8.58 -7.44 -14.76
C PHE A 128 -8.98 -8.10 -16.09
N ASP A 129 -8.12 -8.01 -17.11
CA ASP A 129 -8.41 -8.55 -18.45
C ASP A 129 -8.66 -10.06 -18.43
N ARG A 130 -8.01 -10.78 -17.48
CA ARG A 130 -8.06 -12.23 -17.33
C ARG A 130 -9.14 -12.74 -16.39
N PHE A 131 -9.46 -11.99 -15.34
CA PHE A 131 -10.33 -12.47 -14.26
C PHE A 131 -11.60 -11.64 -14.08
N ALA A 132 -11.64 -10.36 -14.46
CA ALA A 132 -12.80 -9.50 -14.23
C ALA A 132 -13.91 -9.69 -15.28
N LEU A 133 -13.55 -9.98 -16.53
CA LEU A 133 -14.50 -10.12 -17.64
C LEU A 133 -14.99 -11.57 -17.72
N ARG A 134 -16.30 -11.79 -17.98
CA ARG A 134 -16.93 -13.13 -17.93
C ARG A 134 -16.37 -14.11 -18.97
N ASP A 135 -15.88 -13.57 -20.07
CA ASP A 135 -15.22 -14.28 -21.17
C ASP A 135 -13.69 -14.35 -21.00
N GLY A 136 -13.14 -13.84 -19.89
CA GLY A 136 -11.70 -13.81 -19.62
C GLY A 136 -11.06 -15.20 -19.62
N PHE A 137 -11.80 -16.23 -19.16
CA PHE A 137 -11.35 -17.62 -19.24
C PHE A 137 -11.11 -18.09 -20.68
N GLU A 138 -12.02 -17.78 -21.60
CA GLU A 138 -11.92 -18.24 -22.99
C GLU A 138 -10.85 -17.46 -23.75
N ARG A 139 -10.81 -16.14 -23.56
CA ARG A 139 -9.82 -15.26 -24.21
C ARG A 139 -8.37 -15.54 -23.78
N HIS A 140 -8.18 -15.97 -22.53
CA HIS A 140 -6.85 -16.18 -21.95
C HIS A 140 -6.60 -17.62 -21.53
N ARG A 141 -7.28 -18.60 -22.14
CA ARG A 141 -7.16 -20.02 -21.78
C ARG A 141 -5.70 -20.52 -21.75
N GLY A 142 -4.88 -20.04 -22.68
CA GLY A 142 -3.46 -20.38 -22.77
C GLY A 142 -2.62 -19.91 -21.57
N ASP A 143 -3.10 -18.93 -20.81
CA ASP A 143 -2.37 -18.30 -19.72
C ASP A 143 -2.52 -19.06 -18.38
N PHE A 144 -3.53 -19.92 -18.25
CA PHE A 144 -3.84 -20.62 -17.00
C PHE A 144 -3.22 -22.01 -16.95
N SER A 145 -2.76 -22.44 -15.77
CA SER A 145 -2.23 -23.79 -15.53
C SER A 145 -3.31 -24.87 -15.41
N PHE A 146 -4.58 -24.49 -15.46
CA PHE A 146 -5.74 -25.38 -15.40
C PHE A 146 -6.64 -25.20 -16.63
N THR A 147 -7.47 -26.22 -16.91
CA THR A 147 -8.40 -26.22 -18.06
C THR A 147 -9.87 -26.11 -17.65
N SER A 148 -10.18 -26.09 -16.35
CA SER A 148 -11.55 -26.03 -15.82
C SER A 148 -12.03 -24.59 -15.62
N LYS A 149 -13.19 -24.26 -16.21
CA LYS A 149 -13.89 -22.99 -15.99
C LYS A 149 -14.41 -22.85 -14.56
N GLU A 150 -14.72 -23.97 -13.90
CA GLU A 150 -15.13 -23.97 -12.49
C GLU A 150 -13.96 -23.53 -11.59
N THR A 151 -12.77 -24.07 -11.83
CA THR A 151 -11.55 -23.63 -11.14
C THR A 151 -11.29 -22.15 -11.39
N TRP A 152 -11.45 -21.68 -12.63
CA TRP A 152 -11.33 -20.25 -12.95
C TRP A 152 -12.31 -19.39 -12.16
N ASN A 153 -13.59 -19.79 -12.07
CA ASN A 153 -14.61 -19.05 -11.32
C ASN A 153 -14.22 -18.88 -9.84
N ARG A 154 -13.67 -19.93 -9.21
CA ARG A 154 -13.16 -19.86 -7.83
C ARG A 154 -11.95 -18.92 -7.72
N LYS A 155 -10.99 -19.05 -8.64
CA LYS A 155 -9.77 -18.21 -8.69
C LYS A 155 -10.08 -16.73 -8.95
N ARG A 156 -11.07 -16.43 -9.79
CA ARG A 156 -11.54 -15.07 -10.09
C ARG A 156 -11.92 -14.29 -8.85
N VAL A 157 -12.66 -14.91 -7.93
CA VAL A 157 -13.08 -14.30 -6.65
C VAL A 157 -11.85 -13.97 -5.79
N TRP A 158 -10.91 -14.89 -5.71
CA TRP A 158 -9.66 -14.71 -4.95
C TRP A 158 -8.77 -13.61 -5.54
N VAL A 159 -8.64 -13.58 -6.87
CA VAL A 159 -7.87 -12.54 -7.58
C VAL A 159 -8.52 -11.18 -7.42
N TYR A 160 -9.85 -11.10 -7.42
CA TYR A 160 -10.55 -9.87 -7.06
C TYR A 160 -10.17 -9.40 -5.65
N GLY A 161 -10.24 -10.29 -4.64
CA GLY A 161 -9.82 -9.97 -3.27
C GLY A 161 -8.37 -9.49 -3.18
N LEU A 162 -7.48 -10.07 -4.01
CA LEU A 162 -6.08 -9.68 -4.13
C LEU A 162 -5.90 -8.27 -4.70
N VAL A 163 -6.60 -7.95 -5.77
CA VAL A 163 -6.52 -6.63 -6.41
C VAL A 163 -7.10 -5.55 -5.50
N MET A 164 -8.24 -5.82 -4.85
CA MET A 164 -8.85 -4.88 -3.91
C MET A 164 -7.96 -4.64 -2.68
N THR A 165 -7.44 -5.71 -2.06
CA THR A 165 -6.52 -5.63 -0.92
C THR A 165 -5.25 -4.86 -1.25
N GLY A 166 -4.61 -5.17 -2.39
CA GLY A 166 -3.40 -4.49 -2.82
C GLY A 166 -3.61 -3.03 -3.26
N THR A 167 -4.84 -2.63 -3.55
CA THR A 167 -5.15 -1.24 -3.92
C THR A 167 -5.59 -0.41 -2.71
N PHE A 168 -6.47 -0.95 -1.86
CA PHE A 168 -7.12 -0.18 -0.80
C PHE A 168 -6.49 -0.36 0.58
N PHE A 169 -5.94 -1.54 0.90
CA PHE A 169 -5.33 -1.79 2.21
C PHE A 169 -3.82 -1.61 2.20
N PHE A 170 -3.16 -2.09 1.14
CA PHE A 170 -1.69 -2.07 1.03
C PHE A 170 -1.22 -1.39 -0.26
N PRO A 171 -1.60 -0.11 -0.49
CA PRO A 171 -1.28 0.59 -1.72
C PRO A 171 0.22 0.74 -1.93
N ARG A 172 0.62 0.83 -3.21
CA ARG A 172 2.00 1.05 -3.63
C ARG A 172 2.13 2.28 -4.50
N LYS A 173 3.32 2.88 -4.46
CA LYS A 173 3.66 4.05 -5.27
C LYS A 173 3.55 3.79 -6.77
N ASP A 174 3.92 2.59 -7.22
CA ASP A 174 3.82 2.16 -8.63
C ASP A 174 2.41 1.69 -9.02
N LYS A 175 1.46 1.67 -8.07
CA LYS A 175 0.08 1.21 -8.24
C LYS A 175 -0.06 -0.24 -8.72
N LYS A 176 1.02 -1.03 -8.63
CA LYS A 176 1.03 -2.45 -8.95
C LYS A 176 0.65 -3.28 -7.73
N ILE A 177 0.13 -4.48 -7.95
CA ILE A 177 -0.24 -5.45 -6.91
C ILE A 177 0.97 -6.31 -6.58
N ALA A 178 1.41 -6.31 -5.32
CA ALA A 178 2.57 -7.07 -4.89
C ALA A 178 2.26 -8.55 -4.67
N PHE A 179 3.20 -9.42 -5.05
CA PHE A 179 3.06 -10.86 -4.89
C PHE A 179 2.99 -11.27 -3.41
N LYS A 180 3.67 -10.57 -2.51
CA LYS A 180 3.62 -10.79 -1.04
C LYS A 180 2.20 -10.90 -0.46
N LEU A 181 1.22 -10.27 -1.09
CA LEU A 181 -0.17 -10.28 -0.61
C LEU A 181 -0.85 -11.64 -0.77
N THR A 182 -0.34 -12.55 -1.61
CA THR A 182 -0.96 -13.86 -1.79
C THR A 182 -0.86 -14.73 -0.54
N ARG A 183 0.22 -14.61 0.24
CA ARG A 183 0.34 -15.31 1.53
C ARG A 183 -0.73 -14.86 2.52
N ILE A 184 -0.93 -13.54 2.63
CA ILE A 184 -1.93 -12.92 3.50
C ILE A 184 -3.32 -13.43 3.14
N LEU A 185 -3.64 -13.47 1.86
CA LEU A 185 -4.96 -13.92 1.40
C LEU A 185 -5.15 -15.42 1.51
N TYR A 186 -4.09 -16.22 1.38
CA TYR A 186 -4.17 -17.65 1.69
C TYR A 186 -4.59 -17.86 3.16
N ASP A 187 -3.93 -17.18 4.10
CA ASP A 187 -4.28 -17.27 5.53
C ASP A 187 -5.72 -16.79 5.78
N LEU A 188 -6.16 -15.71 5.12
CA LEU A 188 -7.53 -15.20 5.27
C LEU A 188 -8.59 -16.15 4.69
N PHE A 189 -8.36 -16.72 3.51
CA PHE A 189 -9.35 -17.55 2.84
C PHE A 189 -9.37 -19.00 3.34
N LEU A 190 -8.22 -19.54 3.75
CA LEU A 190 -8.12 -20.91 4.25
C LEU A 190 -8.12 -21.03 5.78
N GLY A 191 -7.86 -19.94 6.50
CA GLY A 191 -7.68 -19.97 7.95
C GLY A 191 -6.32 -20.50 8.38
N ILE A 192 -6.07 -20.46 9.69
CA ILE A 192 -4.88 -21.04 10.34
C ILE A 192 -5.36 -21.90 11.51
N ASN A 193 -4.99 -23.19 11.53
CA ASN A 193 -5.39 -24.14 12.56
C ASN A 193 -6.91 -24.14 12.80
N ASP A 194 -7.69 -24.26 11.72
CA ASP A 194 -9.16 -24.24 11.71
C ASP A 194 -9.81 -22.96 12.27
N ARG A 195 -9.04 -21.89 12.48
CA ARG A 195 -9.54 -20.57 12.89
C ARG A 195 -9.56 -19.60 11.72
N PRO A 196 -10.61 -18.76 11.58
CA PRO A 196 -10.59 -17.66 10.64
C PRO A 196 -9.47 -16.68 11.01
N CYS A 197 -8.89 -16.01 10.02
CA CYS A 197 -7.85 -15.00 10.28
C CYS A 197 -8.41 -13.59 10.21
N SER A 198 -7.78 -12.65 10.93
CA SER A 198 -8.12 -11.23 10.89
C SER A 198 -7.02 -10.42 10.20
N ILE A 199 -7.44 -9.60 9.22
CA ILE A 199 -6.57 -8.64 8.52
C ILE A 199 -6.45 -7.31 9.28
N ILE A 200 -7.34 -7.08 10.25
CA ILE A 200 -7.42 -5.84 11.04
C ILE A 200 -6.08 -5.42 11.66
N PRO A 201 -5.34 -6.30 12.38
CA PRO A 201 -4.05 -5.89 12.96
C PRO A 201 -3.03 -5.50 11.89
N THR A 202 -3.06 -6.14 10.72
CA THR A 202 -2.15 -5.84 9.62
C THR A 202 -2.45 -4.50 8.96
N ILE A 203 -3.72 -4.17 8.77
CA ILE A 203 -4.15 -2.85 8.25
C ILE A 203 -3.71 -1.76 9.23
N LEU A 204 -4.00 -1.94 10.51
CA LEU A 204 -3.69 -0.95 11.54
C LEU A 204 -2.19 -0.73 11.70
N ALA A 205 -1.40 -1.81 11.73
CA ALA A 205 0.06 -1.75 11.75
C ALA A 205 0.61 -0.94 10.57
N ASP A 206 0.16 -1.23 9.35
CA ASP A 206 0.67 -0.54 8.16
C ASP A 206 0.25 0.93 8.13
N ILE A 207 -0.91 1.31 8.69
CA ILE A 207 -1.28 2.73 8.88
C ILE A 207 -0.31 3.42 9.84
N PHE A 208 -0.04 2.83 11.02
CA PHE A 208 0.87 3.43 12.01
C PHE A 208 2.32 3.54 11.50
N ILE A 209 2.79 2.50 10.81
CA ILE A 209 4.11 2.49 10.19
C ILE A 209 4.17 3.52 9.05
N ALA A 210 3.11 3.65 8.24
CA ALA A 210 3.04 4.67 7.20
C ALA A 210 3.06 6.08 7.79
N CYS A 211 2.31 6.36 8.86
CA CYS A 211 2.38 7.64 9.57
C CYS A 211 3.79 7.93 10.07
N THR A 212 4.41 6.99 10.78
CA THR A 212 5.76 7.12 11.33
C THR A 212 6.81 7.36 10.24
N THR A 213 6.75 6.58 9.16
CA THR A 213 7.74 6.69 8.08
C THR A 213 7.56 7.94 7.23
N CYS A 214 6.32 8.39 7.00
CA CYS A 214 6.04 9.62 6.26
C CYS A 214 6.40 10.87 7.09
N GLN A 215 6.16 10.84 8.41
CA GLN A 215 6.65 11.87 9.34
C GLN A 215 8.18 12.00 9.25
N LYS A 216 8.88 10.85 9.20
CA LYS A 216 10.34 10.76 8.98
C LYS A 216 10.80 11.03 7.53
N GLY A 217 9.92 11.46 6.63
CA GLY A 217 10.26 11.94 5.29
C GLY A 217 10.06 10.96 4.14
N LYS A 218 9.49 9.76 4.36
CA LYS A 218 9.02 8.92 3.24
C LYS A 218 7.91 9.65 2.48
N LYS A 219 8.01 9.65 1.15
CA LYS A 219 7.09 10.42 0.29
C LYS A 219 5.75 9.75 0.05
N PHE A 220 5.63 8.43 0.19
CA PHE A 220 4.40 7.69 -0.14
C PHE A 220 3.85 6.98 1.09
N PHE A 221 2.54 7.14 1.33
CA PHE A 221 1.82 6.51 2.42
C PHE A 221 1.55 5.03 2.10
N CYS A 222 2.45 4.14 2.52
CA CYS A 222 2.35 2.68 2.34
C CYS A 222 1.41 2.01 3.34
N GLY A 223 0.22 2.57 3.54
CA GLY A 223 -0.84 2.04 4.40
C GLY A 223 -2.21 2.43 3.84
N SER A 224 -3.30 1.98 4.46
CA SER A 224 -4.64 2.30 3.96
C SER A 224 -5.01 3.77 4.19
N ASN A 225 -4.63 4.64 3.25
CA ASN A 225 -4.91 6.08 3.34
C ASN A 225 -6.42 6.38 3.30
N LEU A 226 -7.22 5.57 2.60
CA LEU A 226 -8.67 5.77 2.53
C LEU A 226 -9.37 5.43 3.85
N ILE A 227 -8.93 4.39 4.58
CA ILE A 227 -9.45 4.10 5.92
C ILE A 227 -9.13 5.28 6.85
N LEU A 228 -7.88 5.75 6.85
CA LEU A 228 -7.46 6.88 7.69
C LEU A 228 -8.21 8.18 7.33
N HIS A 229 -8.44 8.42 6.04
CA HIS A 229 -9.24 9.54 5.57
C HIS A 229 -10.68 9.47 6.11
N ILE A 230 -11.35 8.33 5.94
CA ILE A 230 -12.74 8.14 6.41
C ILE A 230 -12.82 8.30 7.93
N TRP A 231 -11.86 7.70 8.65
CA TRP A 231 -11.73 7.84 10.10
C TRP A 231 -11.71 9.31 10.52
N GLY A 232 -10.79 10.12 9.97
CA GLY A 232 -10.68 11.53 10.33
C GLY A 232 -11.93 12.33 9.93
N MET A 233 -12.48 12.10 8.75
CA MET A 233 -13.69 12.80 8.30
C MET A 233 -14.89 12.50 9.21
N GLU A 234 -15.06 11.27 9.68
CA GLU A 234 -16.19 10.86 10.53
C GLU A 234 -16.04 11.31 11.99
N HIS A 235 -14.80 11.49 12.47
CA HIS A 235 -14.55 12.07 13.79
C HIS A 235 -14.74 13.59 13.82
N PHE A 236 -14.30 14.30 12.78
CA PHE A 236 -14.17 15.76 12.84
C PHE A 236 -15.13 16.55 11.93
N MET A 237 -15.69 15.93 10.89
CA MET A 237 -16.49 16.62 9.84
C MET A 237 -17.89 16.04 9.67
N ARG A 238 -18.38 15.34 10.69
CA ARG A 238 -19.69 14.69 10.63
C ARG A 238 -20.81 15.71 10.79
N ARG A 239 -21.88 15.57 9.99
CA ARG A 239 -23.09 16.39 10.12
C ARG A 239 -23.75 16.16 11.49
N PRO A 240 -24.34 17.20 12.12
CA PRO A 240 -25.21 17.04 13.28
C PRO A 240 -26.29 15.98 12.96
N ALA A 241 -26.54 15.08 13.92
CA ALA A 241 -27.26 13.83 13.67
C ALA A 241 -28.59 14.05 12.93
N ILE A 242 -28.82 13.30 11.84
CA ILE A 242 -30.18 13.03 11.38
C ILE A 242 -30.78 12.08 12.41
N SER A 243 -31.90 12.49 13.01
CA SER A 243 -32.64 11.72 14.02
C SER A 243 -32.81 10.25 13.60
N SER A 244 -32.35 9.35 14.48
CA SER A 244 -32.81 7.97 14.65
C SER A 244 -33.19 7.17 13.40
N SER A 245 -32.21 6.50 12.80
CA SER A 245 -32.36 5.08 12.48
C SER A 245 -30.97 4.45 12.56
N LEU A 246 -30.73 3.72 13.65
CA LEU A 246 -29.51 2.93 13.81
C LEU A 246 -29.45 1.93 12.65
N PRO A 247 -28.36 1.87 11.89
CA PRO A 247 -28.18 0.74 11.02
C PRO A 247 -27.83 -0.50 11.83
N MET A 248 -28.53 -1.59 11.51
CA MET A 248 -28.34 -2.95 12.03
C MET A 248 -26.90 -3.45 11.86
N PHE A 249 -26.57 -4.51 12.60
CA PHE A 249 -25.47 -5.42 12.30
C PHE A 249 -25.34 -5.66 10.78
N ALA A 250 -24.11 -5.66 10.25
CA ALA A 250 -23.81 -5.75 8.81
C ALA A 250 -24.18 -4.52 7.94
N TYR A 251 -24.27 -3.32 8.52
CA TYR A 251 -24.40 -2.10 7.73
C TYR A 251 -23.11 -1.71 7.02
N ASN A 252 -23.23 -1.27 5.77
CA ASN A 252 -22.12 -0.81 4.96
C ASN A 252 -21.84 0.68 5.18
N TRP A 253 -20.91 0.95 6.09
CA TRP A 253 -20.48 2.31 6.45
C TRP A 253 -19.74 3.04 5.31
N ILE A 254 -19.08 2.29 4.41
CA ILE A 254 -18.30 2.85 3.29
C ILE A 254 -19.21 3.54 2.29
N ILE A 255 -20.27 2.86 1.81
CA ILE A 255 -21.19 3.42 0.80
C ILE A 255 -21.85 4.71 1.31
N THR A 256 -22.16 4.76 2.60
CA THR A 256 -22.97 5.82 3.21
C THR A 256 -22.14 6.97 3.75
N HIS A 257 -20.81 6.85 3.75
CA HIS A 257 -19.86 7.87 4.21
C HIS A 257 -20.16 9.26 3.64
N HIS A 258 -20.30 9.37 2.31
CA HIS A 258 -20.54 10.66 1.65
C HIS A 258 -21.79 11.40 2.13
N LYS A 259 -22.81 10.68 2.66
CA LYS A 259 -24.06 11.27 3.15
C LYS A 259 -23.92 11.86 4.56
N ARG A 260 -22.93 11.40 5.34
CA ARG A 260 -22.72 11.80 6.74
C ARG A 260 -21.75 12.97 6.91
N ILE A 261 -20.96 13.26 5.90
CA ILE A 261 -19.94 14.31 5.95
C ILE A 261 -20.50 15.67 5.55
N ASN A 262 -20.18 16.69 6.33
CA ASN A 262 -20.39 18.07 5.93
C ASN A 262 -19.26 18.49 4.98
N ARG A 263 -19.61 18.77 3.72
CA ARG A 263 -18.64 19.15 2.68
C ARG A 263 -18.55 20.66 2.46
N ASP A 264 -19.48 21.42 3.04
CA ASP A 264 -19.66 22.84 2.70
C ASP A 264 -18.62 23.75 3.39
N SER A 265 -17.91 23.22 4.39
CA SER A 265 -16.92 23.94 5.20
C SER A 265 -15.60 23.18 5.36
N LEU A 266 -15.20 22.40 4.35
CA LEU A 266 -13.94 21.65 4.42
C LEU A 266 -12.73 22.56 4.20
N PRO A 267 -11.67 22.41 5.01
CA PRO A 267 -10.38 23.02 4.73
C PRO A 267 -9.89 22.71 3.31
N CYS A 268 -9.31 23.69 2.63
CA CYS A 268 -8.92 23.59 1.22
C CYS A 268 -7.54 22.97 1.00
N ASN A 269 -6.72 22.85 2.04
CA ASN A 269 -5.37 22.30 1.97
C ASN A 269 -4.91 21.72 3.33
N ALA A 270 -3.77 21.03 3.33
CA ALA A 270 -3.25 20.36 4.53
C ALA A 270 -2.94 21.32 5.69
N SER A 271 -2.48 22.55 5.41
CA SER A 271 -2.18 23.53 6.47
C SER A 271 -3.47 23.98 7.17
N GLU A 272 -4.52 24.30 6.41
CA GLU A 272 -5.83 24.63 6.98
C GLU A 272 -6.43 23.44 7.75
N PHE A 273 -6.22 22.20 7.30
CA PHE A 273 -6.60 21.02 8.08
C PHE A 273 -5.84 20.94 9.41
N VAL A 274 -4.54 21.22 9.42
CA VAL A 274 -3.76 21.25 10.67
C VAL A 274 -4.29 22.31 11.63
N ASP A 275 -4.55 23.52 11.13
CA ASP A 275 -5.10 24.61 11.95
C ASP A 275 -6.50 24.27 12.47
N PHE A 276 -7.36 23.71 11.61
CA PHE A 276 -8.68 23.24 12.01
C PHE A 276 -8.59 22.17 13.11
N LEU A 277 -7.75 21.14 12.91
CA LEU A 277 -7.61 20.04 13.86
C LEU A 277 -7.02 20.49 15.19
N LYS A 278 -6.06 21.42 15.20
CA LYS A 278 -5.50 21.97 16.46
C LYS A 278 -6.54 22.76 17.26
N ASN A 279 -7.53 23.36 16.61
CA ASN A 279 -8.55 24.20 17.22
C ASN A 279 -9.88 23.48 17.49
N VAL A 280 -10.03 22.20 17.10
CA VAL A 280 -11.26 21.44 17.33
C VAL A 280 -11.51 21.28 18.83
N THR A 281 -12.77 21.45 19.27
CA THR A 281 -13.16 21.30 20.68
C THR A 281 -13.73 19.91 20.94
N ASP A 282 -13.75 19.46 22.20
CA ASP A 282 -14.25 18.12 22.56
C ASP A 282 -15.72 17.91 22.16
N GLN A 283 -16.52 18.97 22.15
CA GLN A 283 -17.93 18.96 21.76
C GLN A 283 -18.12 18.76 20.25
N ASN A 284 -17.13 19.15 19.45
CA ASN A 284 -17.13 19.03 18.00
C ASN A 284 -16.48 17.73 17.51
N ILE A 285 -15.81 16.98 18.41
CA ILE A 285 -15.26 15.66 18.11
C ILE A 285 -16.32 14.60 18.37
N ARG A 286 -16.56 13.74 17.37
CA ARG A 286 -17.30 12.49 17.57
C ARG A 286 -16.38 11.46 18.22
N TRP A 287 -16.28 11.43 19.55
CA TRP A 287 -15.33 10.54 20.23
C TRP A 287 -15.48 9.06 19.89
N VAL A 288 -16.72 8.57 19.82
CA VAL A 288 -16.99 7.18 19.46
C VAL A 288 -17.82 7.14 18.17
N LEU A 289 -17.29 6.45 17.16
CA LEU A 289 -17.99 6.22 15.90
C LEU A 289 -19.15 5.24 16.08
N ASP A 290 -20.12 5.28 15.17
CA ASP A 290 -21.36 4.51 15.35
C ASP A 290 -21.15 3.01 15.30
N TRP A 291 -20.18 2.58 14.48
CA TRP A 291 -19.83 1.18 14.25
C TRP A 291 -18.84 0.61 15.24
N THR A 292 -18.25 1.43 16.10
CA THR A 292 -17.28 0.97 17.09
C THR A 292 -18.00 0.15 18.17
N ASP A 293 -17.62 -1.12 18.30
CA ASP A 293 -18.08 -1.96 19.41
C ASP A 293 -17.28 -1.64 20.68
N CYS A 294 -17.93 -0.90 21.58
CA CYS A 294 -17.33 -0.51 22.86
C CYS A 294 -17.68 -1.45 24.02
N THR A 295 -18.44 -2.53 23.77
CA THR A 295 -18.92 -3.42 24.83
C THR A 295 -17.78 -4.23 25.45
N LYS A 296 -16.91 -4.79 24.60
CA LYS A 296 -15.75 -5.60 24.99
C LYS A 296 -14.51 -5.19 24.17
N PRO A 297 -14.03 -3.94 24.34
CA PRO A 297 -12.86 -3.52 23.60
C PRO A 297 -11.63 -4.25 24.12
N VAL A 298 -10.63 -4.28 23.26
CA VAL A 298 -9.33 -4.83 23.52
C VAL A 298 -8.51 -3.76 24.23
N LEU A 299 -8.21 -3.98 25.51
CA LEU A 299 -7.46 -3.00 26.32
C LEU A 299 -6.03 -3.42 26.62
N ARG A 300 -5.76 -4.73 26.61
CA ARG A 300 -4.44 -5.31 26.87
C ARG A 300 -4.39 -6.75 26.38
N THR A 301 -3.25 -7.38 26.57
CA THR A 301 -3.08 -8.84 26.46
C THR A 301 -2.95 -9.43 27.87
N GLN A 302 -2.88 -10.75 27.99
CA GLN A 302 -2.57 -11.37 29.29
C GLN A 302 -1.16 -11.03 29.77
N ALA A 303 -0.21 -10.80 28.87
CA ALA A 303 1.21 -10.61 29.19
C ALA A 303 1.72 -9.16 29.13
N SER A 304 0.94 -8.23 28.56
CA SER A 304 1.38 -6.86 28.28
C SER A 304 0.22 -5.87 28.22
N GLU A 305 0.47 -4.63 28.66
CA GLU A 305 -0.43 -3.48 28.57
C GLU A 305 -0.56 -2.89 27.15
N PHE A 306 0.29 -3.34 26.21
CA PHE A 306 0.20 -3.00 24.79
C PHE A 306 0.09 -4.27 23.94
N ILE A 307 -0.30 -4.08 22.68
CA ILE A 307 -0.51 -5.13 21.69
C ILE A 307 0.51 -4.95 20.57
N LEU A 308 1.18 -6.04 20.20
CA LEU A 308 2.03 -6.08 19.02
C LEU A 308 1.16 -6.22 17.78
N LEU A 309 1.29 -5.28 16.84
CA LEU A 309 0.62 -5.32 15.56
C LEU A 309 1.62 -5.69 14.46
N LEU A 310 1.29 -6.71 13.67
CA LEU A 310 2.11 -7.20 12.56
C LEU A 310 1.53 -6.75 11.22
N GLY A 311 2.23 -5.81 10.59
CA GLY A 311 1.94 -5.26 9.27
C GLY A 311 2.75 -5.92 8.15
N THR A 312 2.47 -5.53 6.91
CA THR A 312 3.29 -5.94 5.74
C THR A 312 4.58 -5.14 5.63
N GLN A 313 4.68 -4.04 6.35
CA GLN A 313 5.81 -3.11 6.35
C GLN A 313 6.64 -3.20 7.63
N GLY A 314 6.19 -3.94 8.65
CA GLY A 314 6.88 -4.03 9.93
C GLY A 314 6.00 -4.47 11.09
N ILE A 315 6.54 -4.32 12.30
CA ILE A 315 5.89 -4.54 13.58
C ILE A 315 5.85 -3.22 14.33
N THR A 316 4.73 -2.93 14.99
CA THR A 316 4.56 -1.74 15.83
C THR A 316 3.74 -2.07 17.06
N ALA A 317 3.81 -1.22 18.09
CA ALA A 317 3.00 -1.35 19.28
C ALA A 317 1.73 -0.47 19.20
N TYR A 318 0.65 -0.97 19.80
CA TYR A 318 -0.60 -0.25 20.03
C TYR A 318 -0.97 -0.33 21.51
N ALA A 319 -1.19 0.83 22.13
CA ALA A 319 -1.52 0.96 23.55
C ALA A 319 -2.98 1.46 23.69
N PRO A 320 -3.97 0.56 23.81
CA PRO A 320 -5.39 0.94 23.73
C PRO A 320 -5.85 1.84 24.90
N LYS A 321 -5.28 1.64 26.10
CA LYS A 321 -5.62 2.42 27.31
C LYS A 321 -5.32 3.92 27.19
N ARG A 322 -4.55 4.34 26.17
CA ARG A 322 -4.33 5.75 25.86
C ARG A 322 -5.52 6.43 25.17
N PHE A 323 -6.47 5.65 24.66
CA PHE A 323 -7.56 6.14 23.82
C PHE A 323 -8.94 5.67 24.35
N LEU A 324 -9.10 5.58 25.67
CA LEU A 324 -10.32 5.12 26.34
C LEU A 324 -11.57 5.93 25.95
N ARG A 325 -11.41 7.23 25.68
CA ARG A 325 -12.50 8.09 25.17
C ARG A 325 -13.10 7.59 23.86
N GLN A 326 -12.26 7.07 22.96
CA GLN A 326 -12.72 6.47 21.70
C GLN A 326 -13.44 5.14 21.88
N LEU A 327 -13.31 4.56 23.07
CA LEU A 327 -13.93 3.31 23.48
C LEU A 327 -15.09 3.55 24.46
N GLY A 328 -15.60 4.78 24.56
CA GLY A 328 -16.76 5.12 25.39
C GLY A 328 -16.49 5.03 26.90
N ARG A 329 -15.26 5.34 27.33
CA ARG A 329 -14.81 5.34 28.71
C ARG A 329 -14.20 6.70 29.07
N THR A 330 -14.11 7.00 30.36
CA THR A 330 -13.38 8.18 30.84
C THR A 330 -11.89 7.98 30.61
N GLN A 331 -11.21 8.97 30.04
CA GLN A 331 -9.76 8.93 29.89
C GLN A 331 -9.08 9.27 31.21
N GLU A 332 -8.16 8.41 31.59
CA GLU A 332 -7.23 8.58 32.70
C GLU A 332 -5.81 8.71 32.17
N ILE A 333 -4.84 8.98 33.06
CA ILE A 333 -3.42 9.02 32.68
C ILE A 333 -3.02 7.64 32.12
N PRO A 334 -2.54 7.55 30.87
CA PRO A 334 -2.13 6.28 30.30
C PRO A 334 -0.89 5.73 31.02
N PRO A 335 -0.73 4.39 31.07
CA PRO A 335 0.51 3.80 31.55
C PRO A 335 1.73 4.32 30.78
N VAL A 336 2.81 4.64 31.48
CA VAL A 336 4.10 4.99 30.86
C VAL A 336 4.71 3.71 30.29
N LEU A 337 4.79 3.63 28.97
CA LEU A 337 5.29 2.46 28.25
C LEU A 337 6.42 2.89 27.33
N ASP A 338 7.59 2.28 27.46
CA ASP A 338 8.63 2.39 26.44
C ASP A 338 8.31 1.41 25.29
N MET A 339 7.87 1.95 24.16
CA MET A 339 7.52 1.19 22.96
C MET A 339 8.60 1.27 21.88
N SER A 340 9.72 1.96 22.15
CA SER A 340 10.76 2.23 21.15
C SER A 340 11.51 0.95 20.74
N GLU A 341 11.72 0.01 21.67
CA GLU A 341 12.37 -1.28 21.41
C GLU A 341 11.53 -2.25 20.55
N VAL A 342 10.25 -1.94 20.35
CA VAL A 342 9.25 -2.87 19.79
C VAL A 342 8.95 -2.61 18.32
N THR A 343 9.29 -1.42 17.83
CA THR A 343 8.98 -1.01 16.45
C THR A 343 10.07 -1.50 15.49
N ILE A 344 9.70 -2.43 14.60
CA ILE A 344 10.60 -2.97 13.58
C ILE A 344 10.05 -2.62 12.21
N ILE A 345 10.80 -1.87 11.41
CA ILE A 345 10.42 -1.59 10.01
C ILE A 345 11.13 -2.59 9.10
N PHE A 346 10.37 -3.31 8.27
CA PHE A 346 10.95 -4.24 7.32
C PHE A 346 11.63 -3.51 6.17
N ASN A 347 12.79 -4.03 5.76
CA ASN A 347 13.60 -3.47 4.69
C ASN A 347 12.80 -3.36 3.38
N TRP A 348 12.68 -2.14 2.86
CA TRP A 348 12.03 -1.86 1.57
C TRP A 348 10.58 -2.36 1.45
N GLY A 349 9.89 -2.61 2.57
CA GLY A 349 8.56 -3.20 2.57
C GLY A 349 8.53 -4.65 2.07
N MET A 350 9.66 -5.36 2.11
CA MET A 350 9.72 -6.79 1.86
C MET A 350 9.43 -7.53 3.16
N CYS A 351 8.39 -8.36 3.16
CA CYS A 351 8.11 -9.25 4.27
C CYS A 351 9.30 -10.20 4.50
N PRO A 352 9.65 -10.52 5.76
CA PRO A 352 10.76 -11.43 6.03
C PRO A 352 10.36 -12.90 5.76
N ASN A 353 11.36 -13.77 5.59
CA ASN A 353 11.15 -15.22 5.53
C ASN A 353 10.76 -15.82 6.89
N GLN A 354 11.14 -15.14 7.97
CA GLN A 354 10.80 -15.49 9.35
C GLN A 354 10.36 -14.21 10.07
N ILE A 355 9.21 -14.25 10.73
CA ILE A 355 8.67 -13.09 11.44
C ILE A 355 9.39 -12.93 12.79
N PRO A 356 10.02 -11.78 13.06
CA PRO A 356 10.54 -11.48 14.40
C PRO A 356 9.41 -11.49 15.43
N MET A 357 9.67 -12.01 16.63
CA MET A 357 8.69 -12.06 17.72
C MET A 357 7.38 -12.79 17.35
N LYS A 358 7.40 -13.70 16.37
CA LYS A 358 6.23 -14.42 15.87
C LYS A 358 5.34 -14.97 16.99
N ASP A 359 5.93 -15.73 17.92
CA ASP A 359 5.17 -16.41 18.97
C ASP A 359 4.55 -15.38 19.93
N ARG A 360 5.30 -14.34 20.32
CA ARG A 360 4.77 -13.22 21.12
C ARG A 360 3.58 -12.52 20.46
N ILE A 361 3.62 -12.33 19.13
CA ILE A 361 2.51 -11.71 18.37
C ILE A 361 1.29 -12.62 18.37
N ILE A 362 1.49 -13.91 18.11
CA ILE A 362 0.39 -14.90 18.08
C ILE A 362 -0.24 -15.01 19.47
N ASP A 363 0.56 -15.16 20.53
CA ASP A 363 0.10 -15.29 21.90
C ASP A 363 -0.61 -14.02 22.38
N ALA A 364 -0.08 -12.84 22.05
CA ALA A 364 -0.70 -11.55 22.33
C ALA A 364 -2.13 -11.49 21.75
N TRP A 365 -2.31 -11.92 20.50
CA TRP A 365 -3.61 -11.88 19.84
C TRP A 365 -4.61 -12.93 20.34
N VAL A 366 -4.14 -14.11 20.76
CA VAL A 366 -5.02 -15.13 21.36
C VAL A 366 -5.45 -14.74 22.77
N THR A 367 -4.64 -13.95 23.47
CA THR A 367 -4.87 -13.54 24.87
C THR A 367 -5.39 -12.12 25.01
N LEU A 368 -5.98 -11.55 23.94
CA LEU A 368 -6.61 -10.23 23.99
C LEU A 368 -7.67 -10.19 25.09
N SER A 369 -7.57 -9.19 25.93
CA SER A 369 -8.40 -9.06 27.11
C SER A 369 -9.01 -7.67 27.17
N ASN A 370 -10.28 -7.63 27.58
CA ASN A 370 -10.84 -6.40 28.10
C ASN A 370 -10.32 -6.19 29.53
N ASP A 371 -10.38 -4.97 30.00
CA ASP A 371 -10.07 -4.66 31.38
C ASP A 371 -11.38 -4.38 32.11
N VAL A 372 -11.79 -5.32 32.98
CA VAL A 372 -13.06 -5.24 33.76
C VAL A 372 -13.13 -4.00 34.64
N SER A 373 -11.99 -3.38 34.94
CA SER A 373 -11.87 -2.14 35.69
C SER A 373 -12.45 -0.95 34.92
N PHE A 374 -12.47 -1.02 33.59
CA PHE A 374 -12.97 0.04 32.72
C PHE A 374 -14.36 -0.31 32.18
N ARG A 375 -15.40 0.00 32.98
CA ARG A 375 -16.80 -0.21 32.60
C ARG A 375 -17.19 0.70 31.43
N TYR A 376 -17.88 0.12 30.45
CA TYR A 376 -18.50 0.89 29.37
C TYR A 376 -19.70 1.68 29.91
N ILE A 377 -19.79 2.96 29.54
CA ILE A 377 -20.89 3.84 29.96
C ILE A 377 -21.50 4.43 28.68
N PRO A 378 -22.65 3.90 28.19
CA PRO A 378 -23.29 4.34 26.94
C PRO A 378 -23.53 5.84 26.85
N GLU A 379 -23.84 6.48 27.97
CA GLU A 379 -24.11 7.92 28.09
C GLU A 379 -22.86 8.77 27.82
N LEU A 380 -21.67 8.17 27.88
CA LEU A 380 -20.39 8.82 27.62
C LEU A 380 -19.96 8.74 26.14
N LYS A 381 -20.67 7.96 25.31
CA LYS A 381 -20.34 7.74 23.89
C LYS A 381 -20.15 9.06 23.11
N GLN A 382 -20.81 10.13 23.53
CA GLN A 382 -20.73 11.46 22.90
C GLN A 382 -19.96 12.51 23.70
N LYS A 383 -19.63 12.24 24.96
CA LYS A 383 -19.08 13.26 25.85
C LYS A 383 -17.56 13.28 25.85
N GLY A 384 -16.91 12.14 25.58
CA GLY A 384 -15.47 12.00 25.63
C GLY A 384 -14.90 12.55 26.93
N LEU A 385 -15.29 12.00 28.08
CA LEU A 385 -14.85 12.51 29.38
C LEU A 385 -13.38 12.22 29.67
N THR A 386 -12.78 13.11 30.46
CA THR A 386 -11.40 13.07 30.97
C THR A 386 -11.44 13.22 32.49
N THR A 387 -10.42 12.70 33.19
CA THR A 387 -10.17 13.09 34.58
C THR A 387 -9.39 14.41 34.63
N SER A 388 -9.52 15.16 35.73
CA SER A 388 -8.73 16.39 35.92
C SER A 388 -7.22 16.12 35.87
N GLN A 389 -6.78 15.01 36.46
CA GLN A 389 -5.39 14.55 36.42
C GLN A 389 -4.88 14.33 34.99
N TYR A 390 -5.72 13.79 34.11
CA TYR A 390 -5.37 13.62 32.70
C TYR A 390 -5.24 14.98 31.99
N GLU A 391 -6.15 15.92 32.25
CA GLU A 391 -6.10 17.28 31.67
C GLU A 391 -4.82 18.02 32.07
N ASP A 392 -4.40 17.88 33.32
CA ASP A 392 -3.14 18.42 33.81
C ASP A 392 -1.93 17.74 33.15
N TRP A 393 -1.95 16.40 33.06
CA TRP A 393 -0.88 15.60 32.46
C TRP A 393 -0.66 15.90 30.98
N VAL A 394 -1.73 15.96 30.18
CA VAL A 394 -1.65 16.28 28.75
C VAL A 394 -1.23 17.73 28.53
N GLY A 395 -1.66 18.65 29.40
CA GLY A 395 -1.26 20.05 29.39
C GLY A 395 0.23 20.24 29.70
N GLY A 396 0.77 19.50 30.66
CA GLY A 396 2.20 19.49 31.01
C GLY A 396 3.07 18.90 29.91
N SER A 397 2.68 17.76 29.32
CA SER A 397 3.42 17.13 28.22
C SER A 397 3.50 18.03 26.98
N ALA A 398 2.42 18.76 26.65
CA ALA A 398 2.41 19.70 25.51
C ALA A 398 3.27 20.96 25.77
N ALA A 399 3.46 21.36 27.03
CA ALA A 399 4.34 22.47 27.40
C ALA A 399 5.83 22.08 27.37
N GLN A 400 6.15 20.82 27.71
CA GLN A 400 7.51 20.28 27.62
C GLN A 400 8.01 20.17 26.17
N GLU A 401 7.14 19.85 25.21
CA GLU A 401 7.50 19.88 23.78
C GLU A 401 7.85 21.29 23.24
N ILE A 402 7.39 22.35 23.92
CA ILE A 402 7.70 23.75 23.54
C ILE A 402 8.99 24.24 24.23
N GLN A 403 9.41 23.60 25.33
CA GLN A 403 10.56 24.00 26.14
C GLN A 403 11.77 23.07 26.10
N ASP A 404 11.68 21.89 25.48
CA ASP A 404 12.85 21.06 25.21
C ASP A 404 13.72 21.75 24.14
N GLU A 405 14.53 22.71 24.60
CA GLU A 405 15.67 23.19 23.86
C GLU A 405 16.54 21.96 23.57
N PRO A 406 16.73 21.58 22.29
CA PRO A 406 17.43 20.35 21.97
C PRO A 406 18.83 20.41 22.59
N SER A 407 19.24 19.35 23.30
CA SER A 407 20.59 19.30 23.89
C SER A 407 21.62 19.60 22.81
N GLU A 408 22.78 20.14 23.19
CA GLU A 408 23.85 20.47 22.24
C GLU A 408 24.25 19.27 21.36
N GLU A 409 24.10 18.04 21.87
CA GLU A 409 24.30 16.81 21.11
C GLU A 409 23.26 16.62 20.00
N VAL A 410 21.99 16.95 20.25
CA VAL A 410 20.90 16.90 19.26
C VAL A 410 21.07 17.99 18.20
N LYS A 411 21.54 19.19 18.58
CA LYS A 411 21.88 20.27 17.62
C LYS A 411 23.04 19.84 16.72
N MET A 412 24.08 19.24 17.30
CA MET A 412 25.23 18.72 16.55
C MET A 412 24.81 17.59 15.60
N LEU A 413 23.97 16.66 16.06
CA LEU A 413 23.44 15.56 15.23
C LEU A 413 22.58 16.08 14.07
N LYS A 414 21.74 17.10 14.30
CA LYS A 414 20.97 17.74 13.22
C LYS A 414 21.89 18.37 12.17
N ALA A 415 22.93 19.08 12.58
CA ALA A 415 23.90 19.65 11.64
C ALA A 415 24.65 18.57 10.83
N ILE A 416 24.99 17.43 11.44
CA ILE A 416 25.60 16.29 10.75
C ILE A 416 24.62 15.69 9.73
N ILE A 417 23.35 15.51 10.10
CA ILE A 417 22.32 14.98 9.20
C ILE A 417 22.12 15.92 8.00
N GLU A 418 22.02 17.23 8.23
CA GLU A 418 21.87 18.21 7.14
C GLU A 418 23.08 18.24 6.21
N ALA A 419 24.29 18.09 6.74
CA ALA A 419 25.51 17.96 5.93
C ALA A 419 25.48 16.68 5.08
N LYS A 420 25.04 15.55 5.66
CA LYS A 420 24.91 14.26 4.96
C LYS A 420 23.82 14.30 3.89
N ASP A 421 22.71 14.97 4.13
CA ASP A 421 21.63 15.14 3.14
C ASP A 421 22.09 15.98 1.94
N LYS A 422 22.92 17.01 2.16
CA LYS A 422 23.56 17.77 1.06
C LYS A 422 24.51 16.90 0.24
N GLU A 423 25.28 16.04 0.91
CA GLU A 423 26.20 15.09 0.26
C GLU A 423 25.42 14.05 -0.59
N ILE A 424 24.33 13.49 -0.04
CA ILE A 424 23.43 12.57 -0.76
C ILE A 424 22.81 13.26 -1.98
N LEU A 425 22.40 14.54 -1.85
CA LEU A 425 21.83 15.29 -2.97
C LEU A 425 22.86 15.53 -4.09
N GLN A 426 24.12 15.80 -3.73
CA GLN A 426 25.20 15.91 -4.71
C GLN A 426 25.46 14.57 -5.40
N LEU A 427 25.58 13.47 -4.64
CA LEU A 427 25.80 12.13 -5.19
C LEU A 427 24.65 11.69 -6.10
N SER A 428 23.40 12.03 -5.76
CA SER A 428 22.24 11.75 -6.61
C SER A 428 22.32 12.48 -7.95
N LYS A 429 22.73 13.76 -7.95
CA LYS A 429 22.94 14.52 -9.20
C LYS A 429 24.05 13.92 -10.05
N SER A 430 25.15 13.49 -9.41
CA SER A 430 26.26 12.80 -10.09
C SER A 430 25.79 11.50 -10.73
N ALA A 431 25.02 10.69 -9.99
CA ALA A 431 24.50 9.41 -10.47
C ALA A 431 23.53 9.59 -11.66
N GLU A 432 22.69 10.62 -11.66
CA GLU A 432 21.84 10.97 -12.80
C GLU A 432 22.67 11.36 -14.03
N ALA A 433 23.76 12.11 -13.84
CA ALA A 433 24.67 12.47 -14.94
C ALA A 433 25.35 11.22 -15.55
N TYR A 434 25.85 10.32 -14.70
CA TYR A 434 26.43 9.04 -15.15
C TYR A 434 25.42 8.15 -15.87
N LYS A 435 24.16 8.13 -15.40
CA LYS A 435 23.09 7.40 -16.07
C LYS A 435 22.82 7.96 -17.47
N GLY A 436 22.77 9.29 -17.62
CA GLY A 436 22.63 9.94 -18.92
C GLY A 436 23.78 9.61 -19.87
N MET A 437 25.03 9.62 -19.39
CA MET A 437 26.19 9.22 -20.18
C MET A 437 26.16 7.74 -20.57
N ALA A 438 25.69 6.86 -19.68
CA ALA A 438 25.51 5.44 -19.96
C ALA A 438 24.44 5.18 -21.03
N GLU A 439 23.33 5.93 -20.99
CA GLU A 439 22.27 5.86 -22.02
C GLU A 439 22.76 6.34 -23.39
N GLN A 440 23.55 7.43 -23.44
CA GLN A 440 24.20 7.89 -24.68
C GLN A 440 25.19 6.85 -25.23
N SER A 441 26.01 6.25 -24.36
CA SER A 441 26.95 5.20 -24.74
C SER A 441 26.24 3.95 -25.27
N LYS A 442 25.10 3.59 -24.66
CA LYS A 442 24.24 2.50 -25.13
C LYS A 442 23.67 2.79 -26.52
N GLN A 443 23.19 4.00 -26.77
CA GLN A 443 22.70 4.40 -28.10
C GLN A 443 23.80 4.36 -29.17
N LEU A 444 25.00 4.84 -28.84
CA LEU A 444 26.16 4.74 -29.74
C LEU A 444 26.49 3.29 -30.07
N TYR A 445 26.48 2.41 -29.06
CA TYR A 445 26.73 0.98 -29.26
C TYR A 445 25.65 0.31 -30.12
N GLU A 446 24.37 0.66 -29.93
CA GLU A 446 23.27 0.14 -30.74
C GLU A 446 23.36 0.63 -32.20
N ASN A 447 23.71 1.89 -32.43
CA ASN A 447 23.95 2.44 -33.78
C ASN A 447 25.12 1.75 -34.49
N GLU A 448 26.25 1.56 -33.81
CA GLU A 448 27.41 0.84 -34.34
C GLU A 448 27.08 -0.63 -34.63
N ARG A 449 26.30 -1.27 -33.75
CA ARG A 449 25.80 -2.63 -33.98
C ARG A 449 24.92 -2.69 -35.23
N GLY A 450 24.04 -1.70 -35.43
CA GLY A 450 23.22 -1.56 -36.63
C GLY A 450 24.07 -1.41 -37.90
N ARG A 451 25.07 -0.51 -37.89
CA ARG A 451 26.03 -0.37 -39.01
C ARG A 451 26.77 -1.67 -39.31
N ARG A 452 27.23 -2.40 -38.29
CA ARG A 452 27.91 -3.70 -38.47
C ARG A 452 26.99 -4.75 -39.09
N GLN A 453 25.72 -4.81 -38.68
CA GLN A 453 24.74 -5.73 -39.25
C GLN A 453 24.46 -5.41 -40.72
N GLU A 454 24.31 -4.13 -41.04
CA GLU A 454 24.10 -3.68 -42.43
C GLU A 454 25.31 -3.98 -43.32
N LEU A 455 26.52 -3.74 -42.81
CA LEU A 455 27.75 -4.09 -43.51
C LEU A 455 27.83 -5.61 -43.75
N LYS A 456 27.49 -6.42 -42.74
CA LYS A 456 27.46 -7.88 -42.84
C LYS A 456 26.46 -8.35 -43.91
N ARG A 457 25.28 -7.72 -44.00
CA ARG A 457 24.28 -7.98 -45.04
C ARG A 457 24.82 -7.66 -46.43
N LYS A 458 25.39 -6.46 -46.63
CA LYS A 458 26.00 -6.05 -47.91
C LYS A 458 27.14 -6.99 -48.34
N CYS A 459 27.98 -7.44 -47.41
CA CYS A 459 29.02 -8.42 -47.69
C CYS A 459 28.46 -9.80 -48.08
N ALA A 460 27.41 -10.27 -47.42
CA ALA A 460 26.76 -11.54 -47.76
C ALA A 460 26.16 -11.50 -49.18
N GLU A 461 25.49 -10.41 -49.55
CA GLU A 461 24.96 -10.23 -50.91
C GLU A 461 26.05 -10.22 -51.99
N LEU A 462 27.19 -9.58 -51.70
CA LEU A 462 28.35 -9.60 -52.59
C LEU A 462 28.91 -11.02 -52.75
N TYR A 463 28.95 -11.79 -51.66
CA TYR A 463 29.41 -13.17 -51.68
C TYR A 463 28.50 -14.06 -52.54
N ASP A 464 27.18 -13.97 -52.36
CA ASP A 464 26.21 -14.73 -53.16
C ASP A 464 26.30 -14.37 -54.65
N GLN A 465 26.44 -13.08 -54.97
CA GLN A 465 26.62 -12.62 -56.35
C GLN A 465 27.95 -13.07 -56.97
N THR A 466 29.01 -13.17 -56.17
CA THR A 466 30.30 -13.70 -56.61
C THR A 466 30.17 -15.18 -57.00
N GLU A 467 29.40 -15.96 -56.24
CA GLU A 467 29.14 -17.35 -56.63
C GLU A 467 28.26 -17.50 -57.86
N CYS A 468 27.30 -16.59 -58.08
CA CYS A 468 26.56 -16.55 -59.35
C CYS A 468 27.45 -16.31 -60.58
N VAL A 469 28.57 -15.58 -60.44
CA VAL A 469 29.52 -15.34 -61.54
C VAL A 469 30.49 -16.52 -61.76
N ARG A 470 30.75 -17.33 -60.73
CA ARG A 470 31.59 -18.54 -60.83
C ARG A 470 30.92 -19.70 -61.56
N ILE A 471 29.59 -19.77 -61.55
CA ILE A 471 28.85 -20.83 -62.25
C ILE A 471 28.95 -20.59 -63.77
N SER A 472 29.71 -21.46 -64.44
CA SER A 472 29.90 -21.41 -65.90
C SER A 472 28.76 -22.16 -66.59
N TYR A 473 28.04 -21.50 -67.50
CA TYR A 473 27.06 -22.19 -68.33
C TYR A 473 27.78 -22.91 -69.48
N ALA A 474 27.43 -24.17 -69.74
CA ALA A 474 28.15 -25.08 -70.64
C ALA A 474 28.21 -24.67 -72.14
N ARG A 475 27.71 -23.48 -72.52
CA ARG A 475 27.63 -22.98 -73.90
C ARG A 475 27.89 -21.46 -74.05
N GLU A 476 28.66 -20.84 -73.16
CA GLU A 476 28.97 -19.42 -73.29
C GLU A 476 30.14 -19.12 -74.24
N THR A 477 29.99 -18.04 -75.02
CA THR A 477 31.05 -17.50 -75.88
C THR A 477 32.05 -16.68 -75.06
N LYS A 478 33.30 -16.61 -75.54
CA LYS A 478 34.40 -15.91 -74.83
C LYS A 478 34.07 -14.42 -74.55
N ASP A 479 33.42 -13.75 -75.48
CA ASP A 479 33.05 -12.33 -75.33
C ASP A 479 31.95 -12.14 -74.27
N SER A 480 30.97 -13.05 -74.20
CA SER A 480 29.92 -13.04 -73.17
C SER A 480 30.49 -13.22 -71.76
N VAL A 481 31.53 -14.05 -71.63
CA VAL A 481 32.23 -14.26 -70.35
C VAL A 481 32.97 -12.98 -69.92
N LEU A 482 33.65 -12.32 -70.87
CA LEU A 482 34.39 -11.08 -70.61
C LEU A 482 33.47 -9.92 -70.22
N ASP A 483 32.32 -9.78 -70.89
CA ASP A 483 31.34 -8.74 -70.55
C ASP A 483 30.70 -8.97 -69.18
N ARG A 484 30.43 -10.23 -68.81
CA ARG A 484 29.95 -10.56 -67.44
C ARG A 484 30.99 -10.18 -66.39
N PHE A 485 32.26 -10.51 -66.58
CA PHE A 485 33.32 -10.13 -65.63
C PHE A 485 33.50 -8.61 -65.53
N ARG A 486 33.38 -7.90 -66.65
CA ARG A 486 33.47 -6.42 -66.68
C ARG A 486 32.28 -5.78 -65.95
N SER A 487 31.07 -6.29 -66.18
CA SER A 487 29.85 -5.86 -65.49
C SER A 487 29.92 -6.11 -63.98
N PHE A 488 30.38 -7.30 -63.56
CA PHE A 488 30.62 -7.63 -62.16
C PHE A 488 31.67 -6.71 -61.52
N GLY A 489 32.78 -6.44 -62.21
CA GLY A 489 33.81 -5.51 -61.73
C GLY A 489 33.30 -4.09 -61.50
N ASN A 490 32.41 -3.59 -62.37
CA ASN A 490 31.74 -2.30 -62.19
C ASN A 490 30.74 -2.31 -61.01
N LEU A 491 29.97 -3.39 -60.86
CA LEU A 491 29.03 -3.57 -59.76
C LEU A 491 29.73 -3.58 -58.40
N VAL A 492 30.82 -4.36 -58.27
CA VAL A 492 31.63 -4.43 -57.04
C VAL A 492 32.23 -3.06 -56.72
N ARG A 493 32.73 -2.33 -57.72
CA ARG A 493 33.29 -0.98 -57.53
C ARG A 493 32.25 0.02 -57.03
N ASN A 494 31.03 -0.03 -57.55
CA ASN A 494 29.93 0.83 -57.10
C ASN A 494 29.49 0.47 -55.67
N ARG A 495 29.34 -0.81 -55.35
CA ARG A 495 28.97 -1.24 -53.99
C ARG A 495 30.04 -0.96 -52.93
N LEU A 496 31.33 -1.10 -53.28
CA LEU A 496 32.43 -0.70 -52.40
C LEU A 496 32.41 0.82 -52.13
N ARG A 497 32.02 1.63 -53.12
CA ARG A 497 31.83 3.07 -52.95
C ARG A 497 30.65 3.39 -52.01
N ASP A 498 29.58 2.59 -52.02
CA ASP A 498 28.43 2.73 -51.12
C ASP A 498 28.64 2.15 -49.71
N MET A 499 29.80 1.52 -49.44
CA MET A 499 30.16 0.91 -48.16
C MET A 499 31.19 1.73 -47.37
N MET A 500 32.01 2.54 -48.06
CA MET A 500 32.88 3.56 -47.47
C MET A 500 32.05 4.79 -47.11
#